data_AF-A0A651DL63-F1
#
_entry.id   AF-A0A651DL63-F1
#
_cell.length_a   1.000
_cell.length_b   1.000
_cell.length_c   1.000
_cell.angle_alpha   90.00
_cell.angle_beta   90.00
_cell.angle_gamma   90.00
#
_symmetry.space_group_name_H-M   'P 1'
#
loop_
_entity.id
_entity.type
_entity.pdbx_description
1 polymer ?
#
loop_
_entity_poly.entity_id
_entity_poly.type
_entity_poly.pdbx_seq_one_letter_code
_entity_poly.pdbx_strand_id
1 'polypeptide(L)'
;MATQVQTKPLRPRGYKAPKKSLLYRIVKRIMRMIQPGNALNRSLGGDVVLLLTLLLFGTFTAYPMVFIINNAFKPLSEILIFPPRLFVRNPTLNNFSDLVQLMAESWIPVSRYVF
;
A
#
# COMPACT_ATOMS: atom_id res chain seq x y z
N MET A 1 -8.51 -31.30 -62.98
CA MET A 1 -8.33 -31.76 -61.59
C MET A 1 -6.85 -31.58 -61.23
N ALA A 2 -6.49 -30.43 -60.65
CA ALA A 2 -5.11 -30.11 -60.27
C ALA A 2 -4.99 -30.26 -58.75
N THR A 3 -4.26 -31.29 -58.31
CA THR A 3 -4.02 -31.55 -56.89
C THR A 3 -2.98 -30.56 -56.37
N GLN A 4 -3.39 -29.69 -55.44
CA GLN A 4 -2.53 -28.75 -54.72
C GLN A 4 -1.55 -29.54 -53.84
N VAL A 5 -0.28 -29.62 -54.25
CA VAL A 5 0.80 -30.20 -53.44
C VAL A 5 1.26 -29.17 -52.42
N GLN A 6 0.95 -29.41 -51.16
CA GLN A 6 1.33 -28.56 -50.05
C GLN A 6 2.83 -28.68 -49.76
N THR A 7 3.65 -27.79 -50.32
CA THR A 7 5.08 -27.70 -49.99
C THR A 7 5.25 -27.00 -48.64
N LYS A 8 5.56 -27.79 -47.59
CA LYS A 8 6.00 -27.26 -46.31
C LYS A 8 7.31 -26.47 -46.51
N PRO A 9 7.43 -25.22 -46.04
CA PRO A 9 8.64 -24.43 -46.28
C PRO A 9 9.86 -25.11 -45.65
N LEU A 10 10.89 -25.37 -46.46
CA LEU A 10 12.15 -25.97 -46.03
C LEU A 10 12.88 -24.98 -45.12
N ARG A 11 13.12 -25.37 -43.86
CA ARG A 11 13.97 -24.55 -42.97
C ARG A 11 15.41 -24.59 -43.50
N PRO A 12 16.09 -23.45 -43.65
CA PRO A 12 17.48 -23.43 -44.11
C PRO A 12 18.38 -24.22 -43.14
N ARG A 13 19.15 -25.16 -43.70
CA ARG A 13 20.08 -26.04 -42.99
C ARG A 13 21.26 -25.20 -42.51
N GLY A 14 21.15 -24.62 -41.32
CA GLY A 14 22.17 -23.70 -40.76
C GLY A 14 21.64 -22.64 -39.79
N TYR A 15 20.34 -22.58 -39.54
CA TYR A 15 19.77 -21.62 -38.60
C TYR A 15 20.18 -21.92 -37.14
N LYS A 16 21.14 -21.16 -36.59
CA LYS A 16 21.46 -21.15 -35.15
C LYS A 16 20.51 -20.21 -34.42
N ALA A 17 19.69 -20.74 -33.52
CA ALA A 17 18.79 -19.94 -32.71
C ALA A 17 19.58 -18.97 -31.80
N PRO A 18 19.17 -17.69 -31.67
CA PRO A 18 19.86 -16.75 -30.81
C PRO A 18 19.82 -17.22 -29.35
N LYS A 19 20.99 -17.24 -28.70
CA LYS A 19 21.13 -17.72 -27.32
C LYS A 19 20.38 -16.76 -26.40
N LYS A 20 19.28 -17.24 -25.80
CA LYS A 20 18.48 -16.44 -24.87
C LYS A 20 19.35 -16.07 -23.67
N SER A 21 19.57 -14.78 -23.47
CA SER A 21 20.41 -14.27 -22.39
C SER A 21 19.85 -14.67 -21.03
N LEU A 22 20.73 -14.76 -20.03
CA LEU A 22 20.34 -15.03 -18.64
C LEU A 22 19.30 -14.01 -18.17
N LEU A 23 19.46 -12.75 -18.60
CA LEU A 23 18.55 -11.65 -18.34
C LEU A 23 17.14 -11.92 -18.87
N TYR A 24 16.99 -12.44 -20.10
CA TYR A 24 15.68 -12.87 -20.62
C TYR A 24 15.02 -13.91 -19.71
N ARG A 25 15.79 -14.82 -19.12
CA ARG A 25 15.25 -15.85 -18.19
C ARG A 25 14.79 -15.24 -16.86
N ILE A 26 15.56 -14.29 -16.33
CA ILE A 26 15.24 -13.58 -15.08
C ILE A 26 14.00 -12.70 -15.30
N VAL A 27 14.02 -11.85 -16.32
CA VAL A 27 12.89 -10.97 -16.69
C VAL A 27 11.64 -11.80 -16.98
N LYS A 28 11.75 -12.87 -17.76
CA LYS A 28 10.61 -13.75 -18.04
C LYS A 28 10.06 -14.43 -16.78
N ARG A 29 10.91 -14.72 -15.79
CA ARG A 29 10.48 -15.33 -14.52
C ARG A 29 9.74 -14.32 -13.65
N ILE A 30 10.25 -13.09 -13.54
CA ILE A 30 9.58 -11.97 -12.85
C ILE A 30 8.25 -11.67 -13.54
N MET A 31 8.25 -11.57 -14.87
CA MET A 31 7.05 -11.28 -15.67
C MET A 31 5.99 -12.38 -15.53
N ARG A 32 6.40 -13.65 -15.38
CA ARG A 32 5.47 -14.76 -15.09
C ARG A 32 4.94 -14.77 -13.67
N MET A 33 5.70 -14.29 -12.68
CA MET A 33 5.21 -14.16 -11.29
C MET A 33 4.14 -13.07 -11.18
N ILE A 34 4.18 -12.07 -12.07
CA ILE A 34 3.16 -11.01 -12.19
C ILE A 34 1.98 -11.44 -13.07
N GLN A 35 2.05 -12.57 -13.78
CA GLN A 35 0.93 -13.07 -14.58
C GLN A 35 -0.04 -13.88 -13.69
N PRO A 36 -1.19 -13.32 -13.26
CA PRO A 36 -2.24 -14.11 -12.65
C PRO A 36 -2.72 -15.13 -13.68
N GLY A 37 -2.61 -16.42 -13.36
CA GLY A 37 -3.16 -17.49 -14.18
C GLY A 37 -4.68 -17.31 -14.30
N ASN A 38 -5.16 -17.17 -15.54
CA ASN A 38 -6.55 -17.17 -15.98
C ASN A 38 -7.55 -16.39 -15.09
N ALA A 39 -7.71 -15.10 -15.36
CA ALA A 39 -8.94 -14.38 -15.07
C ALA A 39 -9.44 -13.76 -16.39
N LEU A 40 -10.38 -14.44 -17.05
CA LEU A 40 -10.97 -14.06 -18.36
C LEU A 40 -11.75 -12.72 -18.34
N ASN A 41 -11.67 -11.95 -17.24
CA ASN A 41 -12.35 -10.67 -17.06
C ASN A 41 -11.55 -9.64 -16.24
N ARG A 42 -10.22 -9.77 -16.11
CA ARG A 42 -9.40 -8.71 -15.47
C ARG A 42 -9.14 -7.57 -16.46
N SER A 43 -9.94 -6.52 -16.35
CA SER A 43 -9.67 -5.26 -17.03
C SER A 43 -8.56 -4.52 -16.29
N LEU A 44 -7.46 -4.23 -16.98
CA LEU A 44 -6.37 -3.39 -16.45
C LEU A 44 -6.91 -2.02 -15.99
N GLY A 45 -7.90 -1.48 -16.70
CA GLY A 45 -8.58 -0.24 -16.31
C GLY A 45 -9.39 -0.40 -15.03
N GLY A 46 -10.08 -1.53 -14.86
CA GLY A 46 -10.82 -1.84 -13.63
C GLY A 46 -9.90 -1.96 -12.41
N ASP A 47 -8.78 -2.68 -12.56
CA ASP A 47 -7.78 -2.83 -11.49
C ASP A 47 -7.18 -1.47 -11.09
N VAL A 48 -6.87 -0.60 -12.06
CA VAL A 48 -6.32 0.75 -11.80
C VAL A 48 -7.37 1.64 -11.12
N VAL A 49 -8.61 1.66 -11.60
CA VAL A 49 -9.69 2.46 -11.01
C VAL A 49 -10.00 1.98 -9.59
N LEU A 50 -10.03 0.66 -9.35
CA LEU A 50 -10.22 0.08 -8.03
C LEU A 50 -9.09 0.52 -7.09
N LEU A 51 -7.84 0.43 -7.52
CA LEU A 51 -6.68 0.82 -6.72
C LEU A 51 -6.69 2.31 -6.39
N LEU A 52 -6.97 3.17 -7.37
CA LEU A 52 -7.07 4.61 -7.16
C LEU A 52 -8.20 4.97 -6.18
N THR A 53 -9.35 4.33 -6.32
CA THR A 53 -10.50 4.51 -5.42
C THR A 53 -10.12 4.11 -3.99
N LEU A 54 -9.47 2.96 -3.83
CA LEU A 54 -9.04 2.48 -2.53
C LEU A 54 -7.98 3.40 -1.90
N LEU A 55 -7.02 3.88 -2.69
CA LEU A 55 -6.04 4.86 -2.20
C LEU A 55 -6.69 6.18 -1.79
N LEU A 56 -7.68 6.66 -2.55
CA LEU A 56 -8.37 7.90 -2.24
C LEU A 56 -9.10 7.81 -0.89
N PHE A 57 -9.92 6.77 -0.69
CA PHE A 57 -10.64 6.58 0.58
C PHE A 57 -9.71 6.21 1.73
N GLY A 58 -8.66 5.42 1.45
CA GLY A 58 -7.65 5.03 2.43
C GLY A 58 -6.88 6.24 2.95
N THR A 59 -6.39 7.11 2.06
CA THR A 59 -5.67 8.33 2.45
C THR A 59 -6.59 9.35 3.12
N PHE A 60 -7.82 9.48 2.65
CA PHE A 60 -8.83 10.33 3.29
C PHE A 60 -9.13 9.89 4.73
N THR A 61 -9.24 8.59 5.00
CA THR A 61 -9.43 8.06 6.36
C THR A 61 -8.15 8.15 7.20
N ALA A 62 -6.98 8.03 6.58
CA ALA A 62 -5.70 8.18 7.27
C ALA A 62 -5.43 9.63 7.70
N TYR A 63 -5.97 10.62 6.97
CA TYR A 63 -5.80 12.05 7.29
C TYR A 63 -6.20 12.43 8.73
N PRO A 64 -7.42 12.14 9.22
CA PRO A 64 -7.79 12.43 10.61
C PRO A 64 -6.96 11.62 11.61
N MET A 65 -6.52 10.41 11.28
CA MET A 65 -5.65 9.61 12.16
C MET A 65 -4.30 10.31 12.37
N VAL A 66 -3.67 10.81 11.30
CA VAL A 66 -2.41 11.56 11.40
C VAL A 66 -2.60 12.84 12.23
N PHE A 67 -3.73 13.53 12.07
CA PHE A 67 -4.06 14.72 12.85
C PHE A 67 -4.20 14.40 14.35
N ILE A 68 -4.88 13.31 14.71
CA ILE A 68 -5.02 12.88 16.12
C ILE A 68 -3.66 12.57 16.72
N ILE A 69 -2.82 11.80 16.02
CA ILE A 69 -1.47 11.46 16.48
C ILE A 69 -0.65 12.73 16.72
N ASN A 70 -0.66 13.68 15.78
CA ASN A 70 0.05 14.94 15.93
C ASN A 70 -0.49 15.79 17.10
N ASN A 71 -1.80 15.80 17.36
CA ASN A 71 -2.37 16.54 18.50
C ASN A 71 -2.06 15.90 19.85
N ALA A 72 -1.84 14.59 19.92
CA ALA A 72 -1.51 13.92 21.18
C ALA A 72 -0.22 14.45 21.81
N PHE A 73 0.74 14.87 20.98
CA PHE A 73 2.00 15.47 21.41
C PHE A 73 1.92 16.99 21.69
N LYS A 74 0.74 17.60 21.57
CA LYS A 74 0.56 19.05 21.71
C LYS A 74 0.37 19.43 23.19
N PRO A 75 1.23 20.28 23.78
CA PRO A 75 1.11 20.63 25.19
C PRO A 75 -0.16 21.45 25.45
N LEU A 76 -0.63 21.43 26.69
CA LEU A 76 -1.85 22.13 27.11
C LEU A 76 -1.85 23.63 26.72
N SER A 77 -0.70 24.29 26.82
CA SER A 77 -0.53 25.70 26.44
C SER A 77 -0.74 25.97 24.94
N GLU A 78 -0.55 24.98 24.07
CA GLU A 78 -0.77 25.10 22.63
C GLU A 78 -2.21 24.69 22.23
N ILE A 79 -2.86 23.81 22.99
CA ILE A 79 -4.26 23.40 22.76
C ILE A 79 -5.23 24.56 23.06
N LEU A 80 -4.92 25.41 24.05
CA LEU A 80 -5.79 26.49 24.51
C LEU A 80 -5.59 27.83 23.76
N ILE A 81 -4.65 27.90 22.83
CA ILE A 81 -4.34 29.12 22.07
C ILE A 81 -5.21 29.24 20.81
N PHE A 82 -5.75 30.44 20.56
CA PHE A 82 -6.41 30.81 19.32
C PHE A 82 -5.49 31.69 18.46
N PRO A 83 -5.36 31.46 17.14
CA PRO A 83 -6.01 30.41 16.33
C PRO A 83 -5.37 29.02 16.48
N PRO A 84 -6.15 27.93 16.36
CA PRO A 84 -5.66 26.56 16.50
C PRO A 84 -4.68 26.19 15.37
N ARG A 85 -3.51 25.69 15.76
CA ARG A 85 -2.45 25.29 14.83
C ARG A 85 -2.66 23.85 14.36
N LEU A 86 -2.50 23.58 13.06
CA LEU A 86 -2.67 22.23 12.51
C LEU A 86 -1.55 21.26 12.94
N PHE A 87 -0.31 21.74 13.04
CA PHE A 87 0.87 20.93 13.38
C PHE A 87 1.48 21.35 14.70
N VAL A 88 1.96 20.38 15.49
CA VAL A 88 2.57 20.63 16.80
C VAL A 88 3.82 21.49 16.66
N ARG A 89 4.04 22.44 17.58
CA ARG A 89 5.26 23.28 17.59
C ARG A 89 6.26 22.82 18.63
N ASN A 90 5.77 22.47 19.81
CA ASN A 90 6.59 22.03 20.93
C ASN A 90 6.13 20.63 21.33
N PRO A 91 6.60 19.54 20.69
CA PRO A 91 6.14 18.19 21.01
C PRO A 91 6.53 17.83 22.46
N THR A 92 5.56 17.39 23.25
CA THR A 92 5.78 16.93 24.63
C THR A 92 5.06 15.61 24.89
N LEU A 93 5.50 14.89 25.93
CA LEU A 93 4.85 13.67 26.42
C LEU A 93 4.08 13.90 27.73
N ASN A 94 4.06 15.14 28.23
CA ASN A 94 3.47 15.47 29.53
C ASN A 94 2.00 15.07 29.61
N ASN A 95 1.21 15.29 28.55
CA ASN A 95 -0.19 14.86 28.49
C ASN A 95 -0.35 13.36 28.76
N PHE A 96 0.56 12.51 28.27
CA PHE A 96 0.48 11.06 28.49
C PHE A 96 0.80 10.70 29.94
N SER A 97 1.82 11.31 30.53
CA SER A 97 2.15 11.15 31.94
C SER A 97 1.01 11.59 32.84
N ASP A 98 0.42 12.76 32.55
CA ASP A 98 -0.73 13.31 33.27
C ASP A 98 -1.94 12.37 33.16
N LEU A 99 -2.22 11.81 31.98
CA LEU A 99 -3.30 10.84 31.79
C LEU A 99 -3.08 9.56 32.61
N VAL A 100 -1.85 9.04 32.69
CA VAL A 100 -1.57 7.85 33.52
C VAL A 100 -1.78 8.15 35.00
N GLN A 101 -1.36 9.31 35.47
CA GLN A 101 -1.59 9.73 36.85
C GLN A 101 -3.09 9.93 37.14
N LEU A 102 -3.81 10.60 36.25
CA LEU A 102 -5.27 10.80 36.36
C LEU A 102 -6.03 9.47 36.37
N MET A 103 -5.61 8.49 35.58
CA MET A 103 -6.20 7.15 35.60
C MET A 103 -5.94 6.42 36.91
N ALA A 104 -4.78 6.63 37.54
CA ALA A 104 -4.45 6.04 38.84
C ALA A 104 -5.25 6.68 39.99
N GLU A 105 -5.54 7.98 39.90
CA GLU A 105 -6.36 8.73 40.87
C GLU A 105 -7.88 8.58 40.64
N SER A 106 -8.30 7.91 39.56
CA SER A 106 -9.72 7.76 39.23
C SER A 106 -10.48 6.86 40.20
N TRP A 107 -11.78 7.15 40.40
CA TRP A 107 -12.64 6.45 41.36
C TRP A 107 -12.70 4.93 41.15
N ILE A 108 -12.64 4.47 39.90
CA ILE A 108 -12.53 3.05 39.56
C ILE A 108 -11.19 2.82 38.87
N PRO A 109 -10.26 2.06 39.48
CA PRO A 109 -8.99 1.75 38.86
C PRO A 109 -9.17 1.03 37.53
N VAL A 110 -8.57 1.55 36.46
CA VAL A 110 -8.59 0.95 35.11
C VAL A 110 -8.10 -0.50 35.12
N SER A 111 -7.18 -0.80 36.03
CA SER A 111 -6.67 -2.13 36.30
C SER A 111 -7.80 -3.17 36.44
N ARG A 112 -8.95 -2.82 37.02
CA ARG A 112 -10.11 -3.72 37.15
C ARG A 112 -10.68 -4.27 35.83
N TYR A 113 -10.40 -3.63 34.70
CA TYR A 113 -10.96 -3.98 33.40
C TYR A 113 -9.95 -4.54 32.41
N VAL A 114 -8.65 -4.44 32.72
CA VAL A 114 -7.55 -4.77 31.79
C VAL A 114 -6.90 -6.12 32.15
N PHE A 115 -7.43 -6.83 33.15
CA PHE A 115 -7.00 -8.16 33.57
C PHE A 115 -8.11 -9.20 33.41
#